data_AF-A0A433QBQ3-F1
#
_entry.id   AF-A0A433QBQ3-F1
#
_cell.length_a   1.000
_cell.length_b   1.000
_cell.length_c   1.000
_cell.angle_alpha   90.00
_cell.angle_beta   90.00
_cell.angle_gamma   90.00
#
_symmetry.space_group_name_H-M   'P 1'
#
loop_
_entity.id
_entity.type
_entity.pdbx_description
1 polymer ?
#
loop_
_entity_poly.entity_id
_entity_poly.type
_entity_poly.pdbx_seq_one_letter_code
_entity_poly.pdbx_strand_id
1 'polypeptide(L)'
;MKFGHQLKTSLYEEWNFYYMSYVDLKRFLKLRLAEHDWTEDDESGFVEQLEKELDKVYSFQRVKLGEINRRIEHVQREVEDLIREDGDHQPTEDDFTALEAELSHIIADVHDLAKFTRLNYTGFLKIIKKHDV
;
A
#
# COMPACT_ATOMS: atom_id res chain seq x y z
N MET A 1 9.54 14.72 14.94
CA MET A 1 8.80 13.44 15.00
C MET A 1 9.62 12.30 14.40
N LYS A 2 9.82 11.18 15.11
CA LYS A 2 10.61 10.04 14.62
C LYS A 2 9.76 9.23 13.62
N PHE A 3 10.05 9.33 12.33
CA PHE A 3 9.28 8.65 11.27
C PHE A 3 9.14 7.14 11.50
N GLY A 4 10.17 6.45 11.98
CA GLY A 4 10.08 5.01 12.27
C GLY A 4 9.05 4.64 13.35
N HIS A 5 8.74 5.55 14.29
CA HIS A 5 7.66 5.33 15.27
C HIS A 5 6.30 5.56 14.62
N GLN A 6 6.16 6.66 13.87
CA GLN A 6 4.94 6.97 13.12
C GLN A 6 4.58 5.86 12.12
N LEU A 7 5.59 5.27 11.46
CA LEU A 7 5.40 4.15 10.56
C LEU A 7 4.76 3.00 11.32
N LYS A 8 5.40 2.51 12.39
CA LYS A 8 4.90 1.39 13.21
C LYS A 8 3.49 1.58 13.78
N THR A 9 3.14 2.79 14.22
CA THR A 9 1.81 3.06 14.82
C THR A 9 0.71 3.31 13.79
N SER A 10 1.07 3.55 12.53
CA SER A 10 0.10 3.87 11.47
C SER A 10 -0.11 2.72 10.48
N LEU A 11 0.57 1.59 10.68
CA LEU A 11 0.46 0.44 9.78
C LEU A 11 -0.94 -0.16 9.86
N TYR A 12 -1.41 -0.62 8.71
CA TYR A 12 -2.49 -1.58 8.68
C TYR A 12 -1.89 -2.95 9.01
N GLU A 13 -2.39 -3.60 10.07
CA GLU A 13 -1.76 -4.78 10.67
C GLU A 13 -1.68 -5.95 9.69
N GLU A 14 -2.72 -6.14 8.87
CA GLU A 14 -2.76 -7.21 7.86
C GLU A 14 -1.71 -7.04 6.76
N TRP A 15 -1.23 -5.82 6.51
CA TRP A 15 -0.28 -5.53 5.43
C TRP A 15 1.14 -5.25 5.94
N ASN A 16 1.42 -5.48 7.21
CA ASN A 16 2.67 -5.14 7.88
C ASN A 16 3.92 -5.61 7.09
N PHE A 17 3.91 -6.85 6.60
CA PHE A 17 5.02 -7.44 5.84
C PHE A 17 5.34 -6.73 4.50
N TYR A 18 4.35 -6.06 3.91
CA TYR A 18 4.49 -5.41 2.61
C TYR A 18 5.00 -3.97 2.71
N TYR A 19 5.02 -3.38 3.91
CA TYR A 19 5.61 -2.06 4.11
C TYR A 19 7.13 -2.11 3.93
N MET A 20 7.70 -0.99 3.52
CA MET A 20 9.13 -0.78 3.52
C MET A 20 9.70 -1.00 4.93
N SER A 21 10.76 -1.80 5.03
CA SER A 21 11.56 -1.96 6.25
C SER A 21 12.51 -0.79 6.46
N TYR A 22 11.95 0.38 6.80
CA TYR A 22 12.71 1.60 7.09
C TYR A 22 13.72 1.40 8.23
N VAL A 23 13.41 0.52 9.19
CA VAL A 23 14.29 0.23 10.33
C VAL A 23 15.53 -0.53 9.89
N ASP A 24 15.39 -1.51 9.01
CA ASP A 24 16.50 -2.32 8.54
C ASP A 24 17.41 -1.52 7.61
N LEU A 25 16.85 -0.76 6.67
CA LEU A 25 17.62 0.17 5.82
C LEU A 25 18.39 1.19 6.66
N LYS A 26 17.74 1.75 7.70
CA LYS A 26 18.42 2.68 8.62
C LYS A 26 19.52 1.99 9.43
N ARG A 27 19.35 0.71 9.79
CA ARG A 27 20.38 -0.05 10.51
C ARG A 27 21.58 -0.31 9.59
N PHE A 28 21.33 -0.64 8.32
CA PHE A 28 22.37 -0.81 7.30
C PHE A 28 23.25 0.43 7.20
N LEU A 29 22.65 1.61 6.97
CA LEU A 29 23.39 2.87 6.88
C LEU A 29 24.26 3.13 8.11
N LYS A 30 23.70 2.91 9.31
CA LYS A 30 24.41 3.14 10.57
C LYS A 30 25.57 2.20 10.81
N LEU A 31 25.44 0.93 10.39
CA LEU A 31 26.48 -0.07 10.59
C LEU A 31 27.69 0.25 9.71
N ARG A 32 27.46 0.49 8.42
CA ARG A 32 28.54 0.79 7.46
C ARG A 32 29.29 2.07 7.80
N LEU A 33 28.56 3.16 8.08
CA LEU A 33 29.16 4.44 8.48
C LEU A 33 29.91 4.38 9.82
N ALA A 34 29.71 3.34 10.64
CA ALA A 34 30.46 3.15 11.88
C ALA A 34 31.73 2.29 11.68
N GLU A 35 31.78 1.47 10.64
CA GLU A 35 32.90 0.59 10.32
C GLU A 35 33.97 1.30 9.50
N HIS A 36 33.56 2.09 8.50
CA HIS A 36 34.46 2.83 7.61
C HIS A 36 33.74 3.98 6.90
N ASP A 37 34.51 4.80 6.16
CA ASP A 37 33.95 5.77 5.24
C ASP A 37 33.12 5.08 4.16
N TRP A 38 32.05 5.74 3.71
CA TRP A 38 31.10 5.18 2.74
C TRP A 38 31.80 4.83 1.41
N THR A 39 31.72 3.56 1.00
CA THR A 39 32.38 3.03 -0.20
C THR A 39 31.39 2.76 -1.34
N GLU A 40 31.90 2.51 -2.55
CA GLU A 40 31.10 2.10 -3.71
C GLU A 40 30.39 0.74 -3.49
N ASP A 41 31.01 -0.14 -2.70
CA ASP A 41 30.41 -1.43 -2.30
C ASP A 41 29.22 -1.22 -1.35
N ASP A 42 29.29 -0.24 -0.44
CA ASP A 42 28.17 0.11 0.44
C ASP A 42 27.02 0.74 -0.33
N GLU A 43 27.34 1.62 -1.29
CA GLU A 43 26.36 2.23 -2.20
C GLU A 43 25.59 1.15 -2.95
N SER A 44 26.33 0.24 -3.58
CA SER A 44 25.74 -0.88 -4.33
C SER A 44 24.86 -1.75 -3.43
N GLY A 45 25.32 -2.07 -2.22
CA GLY A 45 24.55 -2.85 -1.25
C GLY A 45 23.32 -2.13 -0.68
N PHE A 46 23.36 -0.80 -0.59
CA PHE A 46 22.22 0.02 -0.17
C PHE A 46 21.17 0.10 -1.27
N VAL A 47 21.59 0.36 -2.51
CA VAL A 47 20.71 0.42 -3.69
C VAL A 47 20.01 -0.92 -3.89
N GLU A 48 20.73 -2.05 -3.80
CA GLU A 48 20.12 -3.38 -3.94
C GLU A 48 19.02 -3.64 -2.89
N GLN A 49 19.25 -3.23 -1.63
CA GLN A 49 18.21 -3.35 -0.60
C GLN A 49 17.03 -2.40 -0.84
N LEU A 50 17.30 -1.19 -1.34
CA LEU A 50 16.25 -0.22 -1.63
C LEU A 50 15.36 -0.69 -2.80
N GLU A 51 15.96 -1.27 -3.84
CA GLU A 51 15.25 -1.88 -4.97
C GLU A 51 14.38 -3.05 -4.54
N LYS A 52 14.90 -3.97 -3.70
CA LYS A 52 14.09 -5.07 -3.14
C LYS A 52 12.87 -4.56 -2.38
N GLU A 53 13.04 -3.50 -1.59
CA GLU A 53 11.93 -2.89 -0.86
C GLU A 53 10.95 -2.17 -1.79
N LEU A 54 11.44 -1.54 -2.87
CA LEU A 54 10.62 -0.92 -3.91
C LEU A 54 9.76 -1.94 -4.64
N ASP A 55 10.36 -3.04 -5.11
CA ASP A 55 9.67 -4.10 -5.82
C ASP A 55 8.60 -4.76 -4.94
N LYS A 56 8.90 -4.99 -3.66
CA LYS A 56 7.93 -5.52 -2.69
C LYS A 56 6.71 -4.62 -2.56
N VAL A 57 6.92 -3.32 -2.31
CA VAL A 57 5.84 -2.34 -2.15
C VAL A 57 5.04 -2.21 -3.43
N TYR A 58 5.71 -2.11 -4.58
CA TYR A 58 5.08 -1.94 -5.88
C TYR A 58 4.26 -3.16 -6.29
N SER A 59 4.81 -4.37 -6.10
CA SER A 59 4.10 -5.62 -6.40
C SER A 59 2.82 -5.76 -5.59
N PHE A 60 2.90 -5.45 -4.28
CA PHE A 60 1.73 -5.48 -3.42
C PHE A 60 0.66 -4.45 -3.84
N GLN A 61 1.08 -3.22 -4.16
CA GLN A 61 0.16 -2.18 -4.67
C GLN A 61 -0.55 -2.63 -5.95
N ARG A 62 0.16 -3.26 -6.89
CA ARG A 62 -0.45 -3.76 -8.13
C ARG A 62 -1.49 -4.84 -7.87
N VAL A 63 -1.20 -5.77 -6.96
CA VAL A 63 -2.15 -6.82 -6.57
C VAL A 63 -3.41 -6.21 -5.99
N LYS A 64 -3.27 -5.31 -5.01
CA LYS A 64 -4.42 -4.66 -4.35
C LYS A 64 -5.23 -3.76 -5.27
N LEU A 65 -4.56 -2.99 -6.13
CA LEU A 65 -5.25 -2.19 -7.15
C LEU A 65 -6.04 -3.07 -8.12
N GLY A 66 -5.46 -4.21 -8.53
CA GLY A 66 -6.14 -5.17 -9.40
C GLY A 66 -7.32 -5.88 -8.72
N GLU A 67 -7.26 -6.14 -7.41
CA GLU A 67 -8.39 -6.65 -6.63
C GLU A 67 -9.52 -5.62 -6.55
N ILE A 68 -9.20 -4.39 -6.16
CA ILE A 68 -10.17 -3.29 -6.04
C ILE A 68 -10.86 -3.01 -7.37
N ASN A 69 -10.11 -2.93 -8.48
CA ASN A 69 -10.70 -2.69 -9.80
C ASN A 69 -11.67 -3.81 -10.21
N ARG A 70 -11.32 -5.08 -9.94
CA ARG A 70 -12.21 -6.21 -10.22
C ARG A 70 -13.51 -6.14 -9.41
N ARG A 71 -13.43 -5.71 -8.14
CA ARG A 71 -14.62 -5.50 -7.29
C ARG A 71 -15.48 -4.34 -7.81
N ILE A 72 -14.86 -3.22 -8.19
CA ILE A 72 -15.57 -2.08 -8.80
C ILE A 72 -16.31 -2.51 -10.07
N GLU A 73 -15.64 -3.21 -10.97
CA GLU A 73 -16.27 -3.71 -12.21
C GLU A 73 -17.42 -4.68 -11.94
N HIS A 74 -17.31 -5.50 -10.88
CA HIS A 74 -18.37 -6.42 -10.49
C HIS A 74 -19.60 -5.67 -9.98
N VAL A 75 -19.42 -4.78 -8.99
CA VAL A 75 -20.50 -3.98 -8.42
C VAL A 75 -21.14 -3.09 -9.48
N GLN A 76 -20.35 -2.51 -10.39
CA GLN A 76 -20.89 -1.71 -11.48
C GLN A 76 -21.85 -2.54 -12.36
N ARG A 77 -21.49 -3.78 -12.70
CA ARG A 77 -22.39 -4.67 -13.45
C ARG A 77 -23.65 -4.99 -12.67
N GLU A 78 -23.55 -5.32 -11.38
CA GLU A 78 -24.72 -5.62 -10.55
C GLU A 78 -25.67 -4.43 -10.45
N VAL A 79 -25.14 -3.22 -10.28
CA VAL A 79 -25.93 -1.98 -10.28
C VAL A 79 -26.61 -1.77 -11.64
N GLU A 80 -25.89 -1.96 -12.75
CA GLU A 80 -26.45 -1.82 -14.10
C GLU A 80 -27.58 -2.83 -14.36
N ASP A 81 -27.39 -4.08 -13.93
CA ASP A 81 -28.37 -5.15 -14.10
C ASP A 81 -29.63 -4.87 -13.26
N LEU A 82 -29.45 -4.44 -12.00
CA LEU A 82 -30.54 -4.05 -11.10
C LEU A 82 -31.37 -2.88 -11.65
N ILE A 83 -30.74 -1.91 -12.33
CA ILE A 83 -31.43 -0.77 -12.93
C ILE A 83 -32.11 -1.14 -14.26
N ARG A 84 -31.55 -2.11 -15.01
CA ARG A 84 -32.08 -2.56 -16.31
C ARG A 84 -33.23 -3.55 -16.19
N GLU A 85 -33.47 -4.16 -15.03
CA GLU A 85 -34.59 -5.07 -14.83
C GLU A 85 -35.95 -4.34 -15.00
N ASP A 86 -36.45 -4.40 -16.24
CA ASP A 86 -37.79 -3.99 -16.68
C ASP A 86 -38.82 -5.14 -16.53
N GLY A 87 -38.49 -6.14 -15.69
CA GLY A 87 -39.23 -7.38 -15.49
C GLY A 87 -40.13 -7.38 -14.24
N ASP A 88 -40.86 -8.48 -14.04
CA ASP A 88 -41.86 -8.69 -12.95
C ASP A 88 -41.25 -8.73 -11.52
N HIS A 89 -39.91 -8.62 -11.41
CA HIS A 89 -39.20 -8.47 -10.13
C HIS A 89 -38.62 -7.06 -10.06
N GLN A 90 -39.22 -6.22 -9.21
CA GLN A 90 -38.64 -4.94 -8.85
C GLN A 90 -37.47 -5.16 -7.87
N PRO A 91 -36.36 -4.43 -8.02
CA PRO A 91 -35.29 -4.35 -7.02
C PRO A 91 -35.86 -4.11 -5.63
N THR A 92 -35.44 -4.94 -4.68
CA THR A 92 -35.84 -4.80 -3.28
C THR A 92 -34.90 -3.86 -2.53
N GLU A 93 -35.35 -3.31 -1.40
CA GLU A 93 -34.50 -2.51 -0.51
C GLU A 93 -33.29 -3.31 0.00
N ASP A 94 -33.44 -4.63 0.16
CA ASP A 94 -32.36 -5.53 0.54
C ASP A 94 -31.26 -5.60 -0.53
N ASP A 95 -31.63 -5.59 -1.82
CA ASP A 95 -30.66 -5.60 -2.93
C ASP A 95 -29.80 -4.33 -2.94
N PHE A 96 -30.42 -3.17 -2.71
CA PHE A 96 -29.70 -1.90 -2.59
C PHE A 96 -28.81 -1.86 -1.34
N THR A 97 -29.28 -2.40 -0.22
CA THR A 97 -28.51 -2.46 1.04
C THR A 97 -27.28 -3.34 0.88
N ALA A 98 -27.39 -4.47 0.17
CA ALA A 98 -26.25 -5.34 -0.13
C ALA A 98 -25.20 -4.64 -1.00
N LEU A 99 -25.63 -3.92 -2.04
CA LEU A 99 -24.72 -3.15 -2.90
C LEU A 99 -24.05 -2.00 -2.17
N GLU A 100 -24.77 -1.29 -1.29
CA GLU A 100 -24.19 -0.23 -0.46
C GLU A 100 -23.12 -0.77 0.49
N ALA A 101 -23.35 -1.93 1.09
CA ALA A 101 -22.36 -2.60 1.94
C ALA A 101 -21.09 -2.95 1.16
N GLU A 102 -21.22 -3.52 -0.04
CA GLU A 102 -20.06 -3.86 -0.87
C GLU A 102 -19.29 -2.61 -1.34
N LEU A 103 -20.00 -1.54 -1.74
CA LEU A 103 -19.37 -0.25 -2.06
C LEU A 103 -18.60 0.32 -0.86
N SER A 104 -19.18 0.22 0.35
CA SER A 104 -18.52 0.67 1.58
C SER A 104 -17.23 -0.09 1.85
N HIS A 105 -17.20 -1.40 1.60
CA HIS A 105 -15.98 -2.20 1.70
C HIS A 105 -14.94 -1.81 0.64
N ILE A 106 -15.34 -1.55 -0.60
CA ILE A 106 -14.45 -1.07 -1.66
C ILE A 106 -13.83 0.29 -1.28
N ILE A 107 -14.64 1.21 -0.73
CA ILE A 107 -14.16 2.54 -0.29
C ILE A 107 -13.12 2.40 0.81
N ALA A 108 -13.34 1.50 1.78
CA ALA A 108 -12.39 1.21 2.84
C ALA A 108 -11.05 0.68 2.27
N ASP A 109 -11.10 -0.28 1.35
CA ASP A 109 -9.90 -0.83 0.69
C ASP A 109 -9.11 0.26 -0.07
N VAL A 110 -9.81 1.14 -0.79
CA VAL A 110 -9.19 2.27 -1.49
C VAL A 110 -8.49 3.21 -0.51
N HIS A 111 -9.15 3.54 0.60
CA HIS A 111 -8.57 4.39 1.64
C HIS A 111 -7.31 3.77 2.25
N ASP A 112 -7.36 2.47 2.55
CA ASP A 112 -6.22 1.76 3.13
C ASP A 112 -5.06 1.64 2.14
N LEU A 113 -5.32 1.36 0.86
CA LEU A 113 -4.30 1.36 -0.19
C LEU A 113 -3.67 2.75 -0.39
N ALA A 114 -4.46 3.82 -0.33
CA ALA A 114 -3.94 5.18 -0.40
C ALA A 114 -3.05 5.51 0.80
N LYS A 115 -3.45 5.10 2.01
CA LYS A 115 -2.65 5.26 3.23
C LYS A 115 -1.34 4.47 3.16
N PHE A 116 -1.39 3.22 2.70
CA PHE A 116 -0.22 2.37 2.47
C PHE A 116 0.76 3.04 1.50
N THR A 117 0.25 3.53 0.36
CA THR A 117 1.05 4.20 -0.66
C THR A 117 1.75 5.45 -0.13
N ARG A 118 1.01 6.31 0.57
CA ARG A 118 1.57 7.55 1.14
C ARG A 118 2.65 7.28 2.19
N LEU A 119 2.44 6.28 3.06
CA LEU A 119 3.41 5.93 4.10
C LEU A 119 4.71 5.39 3.49
N ASN A 120 4.61 4.47 2.53
CA ASN A 120 5.78 3.91 1.85
C ASN A 120 6.54 4.96 1.04
N TYR A 121 5.85 5.78 0.26
CA TYR A 121 6.46 6.89 -0.48
C TYR A 121 7.24 7.84 0.45
N THR A 122 6.65 8.20 1.59
CA THR A 122 7.33 9.00 2.61
C THR A 122 8.55 8.27 3.18
N GLY A 123 8.50 6.95 3.30
CA GLY A 123 9.61 6.10 3.72
C GLY A 123 10.79 6.15 2.77
N PHE A 124 10.55 5.94 1.47
CA PHE A 124 11.57 6.07 0.42
C PHE A 124 12.22 7.45 0.44
N LEU A 125 11.44 8.52 0.43
CA LEU A 125 11.98 9.89 0.50
C LEU A 125 12.85 10.13 1.73
N LYS A 126 12.43 9.62 2.89
CA LYS A 126 13.15 9.83 4.15
C LYS A 126 14.39 8.99 4.29
N ILE A 127 14.47 7.83 3.64
CA ILE A 127 15.67 7.00 3.70
C ILE A 127 16.72 7.50 2.70
N ILE A 128 16.30 7.92 1.50
CA ILE A 128 17.18 8.59 0.52
C ILE A 128 17.75 9.87 1.12
N LYS A 129 16.89 10.76 1.66
CA LYS A 129 17.37 11.98 2.33
C LYS A 129 18.30 11.70 3.52
N LYS A 130 18.20 10.52 4.15
CA LYS A 130 19.08 10.14 5.26
C LYS A 130 20.44 9.63 4.76
N HIS A 131 20.47 9.00 3.60
CA HIS A 131 21.68 8.55 2.93
C HIS A 131 22.51 9.74 2.43
N ASP A 132 21.85 10.73 1.84
CA ASP A 132 22.52 11.90 1.23
C ASP A 132 23.04 12.95 2.24
N VAL A 133 22.88 12.72 3.55
CA VAL A 133 23.24 13.65 4.65
C VAL A 133 24.32 13.04 5.51
#